data_AF-A0A8S3JU23-F1
#
_entry.id   AF-A0A8S3JU23-F1
#
_cell.length_a   1.000
_cell.length_b   1.000
_cell.length_c   1.000
_cell.angle_alpha   90.00
_cell.angle_beta   90.00
_cell.angle_gamma   90.00
#
_symmetry.space_group_name_H-M   'P 1'
#
loop_
_entity.id
_entity.type
_entity.pdbx_description
1 polymer ?
#
loop_
_entity_poly.entity_id
_entity_poly.type
_entity_poly.pdbx_seq_one_letter_code
_entity_poly.pdbx_strand_id
1 'polypeptide(L)' 'MSASRLFSGNAKYNSLVTKGPVIGLEFAGTNCVEPCQQLVKKLIQSKYQNLSYFISESATDSRAQLDKFYNFASMQMFT' A
#
# COMPACT_ATOMS: atom_id res chain seq x y z
N MET A 1 2.45 -1.28 16.72
CA MET A 1 3.00 -0.46 15.61
C MET A 1 1.88 0.46 15.11
N SER A 2 2.12 1.76 14.87
CA SER A 2 1.14 2.62 14.21
C SER A 2 1.23 2.42 12.70
N ALA A 3 0.11 2.49 12.00
CA ALA A 3 0.11 2.30 10.55
C ALA A 3 0.80 3.46 9.78
N SER A 4 1.20 4.53 10.47
CA SER A 4 2.16 5.52 9.96
C SER A 4 3.57 4.96 9.71
N ARG A 5 3.98 3.89 10.41
CA ARG A 5 5.24 3.17 10.13
C ARG A 5 5.12 2.25 8.92
N LEU A 6 3.91 1.86 8.53
CA LEU A 6 3.60 1.01 7.37
C LEU A 6 4.04 1.71 6.06
N PHE A 7 3.74 3.01 5.96
CA PHE A 7 3.96 3.80 4.75
C PHE A 7 5.19 4.71 4.85
N SER A 8 6.24 4.24 5.53
CA SER A 8 7.52 4.95 5.69
C SER A 8 7.38 6.39 6.21
N GLY A 9 6.37 6.67 7.06
CA GLY A 9 6.16 7.99 7.64
C GLY A 9 5.56 9.02 6.67
N ASN A 10 5.15 8.62 5.47
CA ASN A 10 4.51 9.55 4.54
C ASN A 10 3.12 9.95 5.07
N ALA A 11 3.02 11.20 5.52
CA ALA A 11 1.86 11.76 6.19
C ALA A 11 0.56 11.67 5.35
N LYS A 12 0.69 11.62 4.02
CA LYS A 12 -0.44 11.44 3.11
C LYS A 12 -1.22 10.16 3.40
N TYR A 13 -0.52 9.10 3.82
CA TYR A 13 -1.11 7.78 4.04
C TYR A 13 -1.51 7.50 5.49
N ASN A 14 -1.06 8.33 6.44
CA ASN A 14 -1.45 8.24 7.85
C ASN A 14 -2.96 8.44 8.05
N SER A 15 -3.60 9.25 7.20
CA SER A 15 -5.05 9.44 7.24
C SER A 15 -5.84 8.29 6.65
N LEU A 16 -5.20 7.36 5.92
CA LEU A 16 -5.91 6.25 5.25
C LEU A 16 -6.22 5.12 6.22
N VAL A 17 -5.29 4.84 7.12
CA VAL A 17 -5.41 3.79 8.13
C VAL A 17 -6.39 4.13 9.25
N THR A 18 -6.77 5.41 9.39
CA THR A 18 -7.80 5.84 10.35
C THR A 18 -9.21 5.70 9.78
N LYS A 19 -9.37 5.45 8.48
CA LYS A 19 -10.68 5.31 7.82
C LYS A 19 -11.31 3.92 8.01
N GLY A 20 -10.55 2.95 8.52
CA GLY A 20 -11.01 1.59 8.74
C GLY A 20 -9.97 0.55 8.32
N PRO A 21 -10.37 -0.74 8.29
CA PRO A 21 -9.52 -1.83 7.81
C PRO A 21 -8.98 -1.58 6.39
N VAL A 22 -7.75 -2.02 6.14
CA VAL A 22 -7.09 -1.90 4.83
C VAL A 22 -6.97 -3.26 4.16
N ILE A 23 -6.97 -3.27 2.83
CA ILE A 23 -6.72 -4.46 2.02
C ILE A 23 -5.32 -4.33 1.40
N GLY A 24 -4.45 -5.28 1.71
CA GLY A 24 -3.12 -5.40 1.09
C GLY A 24 -3.16 -6.32 -0.12
N LEU A 25 -2.55 -5.90 -1.23
CA LEU A 25 -2.39 -6.69 -2.44
C LEU A 25 -0.90 -6.77 -2.80
N GLU A 26 -0.34 -7.98 -2.80
CA GLU A 26 1.02 -8.23 -3.28
C GLU A 26 0.97 -8.71 -4.73
N PHE A 27 1.68 -8.00 -5.61
CA PHE A 27 1.88 -8.41 -7.00
C PHE A 27 3.34 -8.77 -7.22
N ALA A 28 3.59 -9.90 -7.88
CA ALA A 28 4.92 -10.39 -8.17
C ALA A 28 5.08 -10.65 -9.67
N GLY A 29 6.25 -10.32 -10.21
CA GLY A 29 6.60 -10.50 -11.60
C GLY A 29 7.69 -9.53 -12.04
N THR A 30 8.35 -9.85 -13.16
CA THR A 30 9.41 -9.01 -13.73
C THR A 30 8.86 -7.62 -14.01
N ASN A 31 9.50 -6.59 -13.45
CA ASN A 31 9.15 -5.18 -13.60
C ASN A 31 7.67 -4.85 -13.27
N CYS A 32 7.01 -5.61 -12.39
CA CYS A 32 5.56 -5.48 -12.13
C CYS A 32 5.14 -4.15 -11.48
N VAL A 33 6.06 -3.39 -10.88
CA VAL A 33 5.78 -2.11 -10.21
C VAL A 33 5.19 -1.08 -11.18
N GLU A 34 5.82 -0.89 -12.34
CA GLU A 34 5.38 0.11 -13.32
C GLU A 34 4.00 -0.22 -13.92
N PRO A 35 3.73 -1.45 -14.43
CA PRO A 35 2.39 -1.85 -14.86
C PRO A 35 1.32 -1.65 -13.79
N CYS A 36 1.63 -1.95 -12.51
CA CYS A 36 0.71 -1.71 -11.41
C CYS A 36 0.40 -0.21 -11.24
N GLN A 37 1.42 0.65 -11.30
CA GLN A 37 1.24 2.11 -11.21
C GLN A 37 0.37 2.64 -12.36
N GLN A 38 0.62 2.17 -13.58
CA GLN A 38 -0.16 2.57 -14.75
C GLN A 38 -1.62 2.11 -14.64
N LEU A 39 -1.87 0.89 -14.17
CA LEU A 39 -3.22 0.37 -13.98
C LEU A 39 -3.99 1.19 -12.94
N VAL A 40 -3.38 1.45 -11.77
CA VAL A 40 -4.00 2.25 -10.71
C VAL A 40 -4.30 3.66 -11.22
N LYS A 41 -3.36 4.30 -11.94
CA LYS A 41 -3.57 5.62 -12.55
C LYS A 41 -4.77 5.63 -13.51
N LYS A 42 -4.92 4.60 -14.35
CA LYS A 42 -6.09 4.48 -15.24
C LYS A 42 -7.41 4.30 -14.47
N LEU A 43 -7.39 3.51 -13.39
CA LEU A 43 -8.58 3.25 -12.57
C LEU A 43 -9.08 4.51 -11.83
N ILE A 44 -8.16 5.28 -11.24
CA ILE A 44 -8.52 6.51 -10.52
C ILE A 44 -8.99 7.62 -11.47
N GLN A 45 -8.41 7.70 -12.67
CA GLN A 45 -8.81 8.68 -13.68
C GLN A 45 -10.19 8.39 -14.28
N SER A 46 -10.56 7.11 -14.41
CA SER A 46 -11.79 6.70 -15.12
C SER A 46 -12.99 6.48 -14.22
N LYS A 47 -12.83 5.80 -13.08
CA LYS A 47 -13.95 5.31 -12.27
C LYS A 47 -13.92 5.71 -10.80
N TYR A 48 -12.73 5.86 -10.22
CA TYR A 48 -12.60 5.97 -8.76
C TYR A 48 -11.73 7.16 -8.35
N GLN A 49 -12.18 8.38 -8.67
CA GLN A 49 -11.44 9.62 -8.40
C GLN A 49 -11.16 9.86 -6.90
N ASN A 50 -11.97 9.28 -6.01
CA ASN A 50 -11.83 9.40 -4.56
C ASN A 50 -11.16 8.17 -3.90
N LEU A 51 -10.60 7.25 -4.69
CA LEU A 51 -9.94 6.07 -4.14
C LEU A 51 -8.68 6.49 -3.37
N SER A 52 -8.66 6.12 -2.09
CA SER A 52 -7.48 6.21 -1.26
C SER A 52 -6.63 4.96 -1.46
N TYR A 53 -5.41 5.09 -1.96
CA TYR A 53 -4.54 3.95 -2.23
C TYR A 53 -3.08 4.25 -1.88
N PHE A 54 -2.32 3.19 -1.72
CA PHE A 54 -0.86 3.19 -1.63
C PHE A 54 -0.31 2.25 -2.71
N ILE A 55 0.77 2.64 -3.37
CA ILE A 55 1.48 1.81 -4.34
C ILE A 55 2.98 2.02 -4.20
N SER A 56 3.75 0.94 -4.28
CA SER A 56 5.21 1.01 -4.24
C SER A 56 5.75 1.83 -5.40
N GLU A 57 6.75 2.68 -5.12
CA GLU A 57 7.40 3.53 -6.13
C GLU A 57 8.50 2.79 -6.88
N SER A 58 9.17 1.85 -6.22
CA SER A 58 10.27 1.05 -6.78
C SER A 58 10.21 -0.40 -6.31
N ALA A 59 10.87 -1.30 -7.05
CA ALA A 59 11.03 -2.70 -6.65
C ALA A 59 11.92 -2.85 -5.41
N THR A 60 12.88 -1.94 -5.22
CA THR A 60 13.75 -1.93 -4.04
C THR A 60 12.95 -1.63 -2.77
N ASP A 61 12.03 -0.67 -2.84
CA ASP A 61 11.21 -0.28 -1.69
C ASP A 61 10.06 -1.24 -1.42
N SER A 62 9.52 -1.90 -2.47
CA SER A 62 8.34 -2.75 -2.36
C SER A 62 8.55 -3.90 -1.38
N ARG A 63 9.75 -4.49 -1.35
CA ARG A 63 10.05 -5.60 -0.43
C ARG A 63 9.94 -5.17 1.04
N ALA A 64 10.58 -4.05 1.39
CA ALA A 64 10.53 -3.53 2.75
C ALA A 64 9.11 -3.10 3.16
N GLN A 65 8.31 -2.62 2.20
CA GLN A 65 6.91 -2.25 2.44
C GLN A 65 6.03 -3.48 2.71
N LEU A 66 6.23 -4.57 1.97
CA LEU A 66 5.55 -5.85 2.20
C LEU A 66 5.90 -6.43 3.58
N ASP A 67 7.19 -6.48 3.92
CA ASP A 67 7.63 -6.99 5.23
C ASP A 67 7.01 -6.17 6.38
N LYS A 68 6.94 -4.84 6.25
CA LYS A 68 6.25 -3.98 7.23
C LYS A 68 4.75 -4.27 7.29
N PHE A 69 4.10 -4.48 6.13
CA PHE A 69 2.68 -4.79 6.05
C PHE A 69 2.33 -6.10 6.76
N TYR A 70 3.05 -7.18 6.43
CA TYR A 70 2.83 -8.49 7.04
C TYR A 70 3.12 -8.48 8.54
N ASN A 71 4.16 -7.78 8.98
CA ASN A 71 4.45 -7.63 10.41
C ASN A 71 3.31 -6.92 11.14
N PHE A 72 2.78 -5.83 10.59
CA PHE A 72 1.64 -5.13 11.18
C PHE A 72 0.37 -6.00 11.21
N ALA A 73 0.04 -6.64 10.09
CA ALA A 73 -1.11 -7.52 9.98
C ALA A 73 -1.02 -8.68 10.98
N SER A 74 0.14 -9.33 11.07
CA SER A 74 0.39 -10.42 12.03
C SER A 74 0.18 -9.96 13.46
N MET A 75 0.76 -8.81 13.86
CA MET A 75 0.57 -8.28 15.21
C MET A 75 -0.90 -8.01 15.55
N GLN A 76 -1.71 -7.56 14.59
CA GLN A 76 -3.13 -7.30 14.83
C GLN A 76 -4.02 -8.54 14.76
N MET A 77 -3.63 -9.58 14.00
CA MET A 77 -4.40 -10.83 13.90
C MET A 77 -4.23 -11.76 15.11
N PHE A 78 -3.16 -11.58 15.91
CA PHE A 78 -2.91 -12.35 17.13
C PHE A 78 -3.37 -11.65 18.42
N THR A 79 -4.18 -10.60 18.32
CA THR A 79 -4.83 -9.92 19.46
C THR A 79 -6.34 -10.13 19.38
#